data_AF-A0A1Q8A2I8-F1
#
_entry.id   AF-A0A1Q8A2I8-F1
#
_cell.length_a   1.000
_cell.length_b   1.000
_cell.length_c   1.000
_cell.angle_alpha   90.00
_cell.angle_beta   90.00
_cell.angle_gamma   90.00
#
_symmetry.space_group_name_H-M   'P 1'
#
loop_
_entity.id
_entity.type
_entity.pdbx_description
1 polymer ?
#
loop_
_entity_poly.entity_id
_entity_poly.type
_entity_poly.pdbx_seq_one_letter_code
_entity_poly.pdbx_strand_id
1 'polypeptide(L)'
;MTSKRIVIVDDEPNIGLSLQLILEREGYSVLIHHSAAEFRARMATERADLCMLDVRLPDGNGIDLLRLLRQSDNRVPVVMISGHGTISDAVEATRAGAFDFLEKPLSRDKVLVVVKNAIQTASLQRENDRFREIVGEGPKMVGSSAVFRHAVEQATLVARSDARVLLSGESGTGKELLAAHIHRESPFNAGPFVKVNCAAIPTELLESELFGHEKGAFTGAVSMRRGKFELADGGTIFLDEVGDLHEASQAKLLRVLQEGEFQRVGGEQTVRVVVRVVSATNRDLQDLVAQNKFREDLYYRLSVVPIRVPALRERPDDVRQLAEYFLNEFCSRNNFKPKRIEDEVFEMLEGYTWPGNARELRNTIERMAILTPGDRISGESIPLEIKLAPEPVSRLNLQQTRDSAERERILKALEETDWNVSGAARALGIERTNLHKRIRALGLSRGKMGT
;
A
#
# COMPACT_ATOMS: atom_id res chain seq x y z
N MET A 1 -30.34 -4.33 -21.43
CA MET A 1 -28.88 -4.22 -21.66
C MET A 1 -28.69 -3.24 -22.79
N THR A 2 -27.96 -2.14 -22.60
CA THR A 2 -27.61 -1.23 -23.68
C THR A 2 -26.69 -1.97 -24.65
N SER A 3 -27.11 -2.13 -25.90
CA SER A 3 -26.29 -2.75 -26.95
C SER A 3 -25.01 -1.92 -27.13
N LYS A 4 -23.86 -2.61 -27.19
CA LYS A 4 -22.55 -2.01 -27.40
C LYS A 4 -22.48 -1.44 -28.81
N ARG A 5 -22.00 -0.20 -28.95
CA ARG A 5 -22.02 0.51 -30.23
C ARG A 5 -20.67 0.40 -30.96
N ILE A 6 -20.70 -0.07 -32.20
CA ILE A 6 -19.54 -0.16 -33.09
C ILE A 6 -19.72 0.86 -34.20
N VAL A 7 -18.70 1.71 -34.40
CA VAL A 7 -18.68 2.67 -35.49
C VAL A 7 -17.74 2.16 -36.58
N ILE A 8 -18.22 2.13 -37.81
CA ILE A 8 -17.47 1.71 -38.99
C ILE A 8 -17.27 2.94 -39.88
N VAL A 9 -16.05 3.16 -40.35
CA VAL A 9 -15.72 4.20 -41.33
C VAL A 9 -15.09 3.52 -42.54
N ASP A 10 -15.86 3.36 -43.60
CA ASP A 10 -15.46 2.69 -44.84
C ASP A 10 -16.28 3.27 -46.01
N ASP A 11 -15.61 3.63 -47.10
CA ASP A 11 -16.25 4.20 -48.28
C ASP A 11 -16.86 3.14 -49.21
N GLU A 12 -16.49 1.87 -49.04
CA GLU A 12 -17.08 0.77 -49.78
C GLU A 12 -18.40 0.31 -49.12
N PRO A 13 -19.57 0.59 -49.73
CA PRO A 13 -20.86 0.32 -49.10
C PRO A 13 -21.10 -1.16 -48.83
N ASN A 14 -20.54 -2.04 -49.68
CA ASN A 14 -20.66 -3.49 -49.53
C ASN A 14 -19.94 -4.00 -48.27
N ILE A 15 -18.83 -3.36 -47.89
CA ILE A 15 -18.02 -3.78 -46.74
C ILE A 15 -18.66 -3.32 -45.45
N GLY A 16 -19.12 -2.06 -45.40
CA GLY A 16 -19.92 -1.55 -44.30
C GLY A 16 -21.16 -2.42 -44.04
N LEU A 17 -21.91 -2.77 -45.10
CA LEU A 17 -23.09 -3.62 -44.99
C LEU A 17 -22.76 -5.05 -44.52
N SER A 18 -21.67 -5.64 -45.04
CA SER A 18 -21.23 -6.98 -44.63
C SER A 18 -20.87 -7.02 -43.14
N LEU A 19 -20.11 -6.04 -42.66
CA LEU A 19 -19.75 -5.90 -41.26
C LEU A 19 -20.98 -5.65 -40.39
N GLN A 20 -21.91 -4.81 -40.83
CA GLN A 20 -23.16 -4.57 -40.13
C GLN A 20 -23.95 -5.86 -39.94
N LEU A 21 -24.15 -6.65 -41.00
CA LEU A 21 -24.86 -7.93 -40.92
C LEU A 21 -24.18 -8.94 -40.00
N ILE A 22 -22.84 -8.96 -39.96
CA ILE A 22 -22.07 -9.84 -39.08
C ILE A 22 -22.26 -9.42 -37.61
N LEU A 23 -22.15 -8.13 -37.32
CA LEU A 23 -22.11 -7.59 -35.96
C LEU A 23 -23.49 -7.46 -35.32
N GLU A 24 -24.51 -7.06 -36.08
CA GLU A 24 -25.88 -6.96 -35.56
C GLU A 24 -26.45 -8.33 -35.18
N ARG A 25 -26.07 -9.40 -35.89
CA ARG A 25 -26.44 -10.78 -35.53
C ARG A 25 -25.90 -11.22 -34.17
N GLU A 26 -24.77 -10.65 -33.73
CA GLU A 26 -24.17 -10.91 -32.43
C GLU A 26 -24.64 -9.89 -31.35
N GLY A 27 -25.62 -9.03 -31.68
CA GLY A 27 -26.27 -8.11 -30.74
C GLY A 27 -25.59 -6.75 -30.58
N TYR A 28 -24.66 -6.38 -31.46
CA TYR A 28 -24.05 -5.05 -31.50
C TYR A 28 -24.92 -4.03 -32.26
N SER A 29 -24.83 -2.76 -31.87
CA SER A 29 -25.43 -1.64 -32.61
C SER A 29 -24.36 -1.05 -33.51
N VAL A 30 -24.62 -0.98 -34.82
CA VAL A 30 -23.64 -0.54 -35.81
C VAL A 30 -24.02 0.83 -36.39
N LEU A 31 -23.05 1.73 -36.48
CA LEU A 31 -23.15 2.98 -37.25
C LEU A 31 -22.09 2.98 -38.33
N ILE A 32 -22.47 3.33 -39.55
CA ILE A 32 -21.57 3.39 -40.70
C ILE A 32 -21.43 4.85 -41.12
N HIS A 33 -20.21 5.30 -41.33
CA HIS A 33 -19.87 6.57 -41.97
C HIS A 33 -19.02 6.28 -43.22
N HIS A 34 -19.16 7.11 -44.25
CA HIS A 34 -18.50 6.88 -45.54
C HIS A 34 -17.29 7.78 -45.79
N SER A 35 -16.95 8.65 -44.83
CA SER A 35 -15.80 9.55 -44.92
C SER A 35 -15.26 9.91 -43.54
N ALA A 36 -14.00 10.32 -43.47
CA ALA A 36 -13.39 10.82 -42.23
C ALA A 36 -14.08 12.10 -41.74
N ALA A 37 -14.53 12.96 -42.65
CA ALA A 37 -15.27 14.18 -42.35
C ALA A 37 -16.61 13.90 -41.67
N GLU A 38 -17.39 12.94 -42.17
CA GLU A 38 -18.67 12.54 -41.58
C GLU A 38 -18.49 11.99 -40.16
N PHE A 39 -17.53 11.08 -39.99
CA PHE A 39 -17.20 10.52 -38.68
C PHE A 39 -16.78 11.61 -37.69
N ARG A 40 -15.89 12.54 -38.09
CA ARG A 40 -15.44 13.64 -37.22
C ARG A 40 -16.58 14.56 -36.77
N ALA A 41 -17.54 14.85 -37.65
CA ALA A 41 -18.68 15.70 -37.32
C ALA A 41 -19.61 15.07 -36.27
N ARG A 42 -19.66 13.74 -36.18
CA ARG A 42 -20.58 12.99 -35.31
C ARG A 42 -19.91 12.31 -34.12
N MET A 43 -18.59 12.19 -34.12
CA MET A 43 -17.82 11.52 -33.06
C MET A 43 -18.04 12.14 -31.67
N ALA A 44 -18.29 13.45 -31.57
CA ALA A 44 -18.54 14.12 -30.28
C ALA A 44 -19.91 13.77 -29.67
N THR A 45 -20.89 13.44 -30.50
CA THR A 45 -22.28 13.13 -30.09
C THR A 45 -22.54 11.63 -30.03
N GLU A 46 -21.77 10.83 -30.78
CA GLU A 46 -21.88 9.38 -30.85
C GLU A 46 -20.82 8.67 -30.01
N ARG A 47 -21.20 8.19 -28.81
CA ARG A 47 -20.31 7.34 -28.00
C ARG A 47 -20.15 5.97 -28.65
N ALA A 48 -18.95 5.68 -29.15
CA ALA A 48 -18.55 4.36 -29.65
C ALA A 48 -17.91 3.51 -28.54
N ASP A 49 -18.19 2.22 -28.50
CA ASP A 49 -17.45 1.23 -27.70
C ASP A 49 -16.27 0.62 -28.49
N LEU A 50 -16.30 0.69 -29.82
CA LEU A 50 -15.26 0.24 -30.76
C LEU A 50 -15.38 1.03 -32.07
N CYS A 51 -14.25 1.41 -32.66
CA CYS A 51 -14.21 1.94 -34.02
C CYS A 51 -13.50 0.96 -34.97
N MET A 52 -14.04 0.78 -36.17
CA MET A 52 -13.41 0.05 -37.28
C MET A 52 -13.18 1.04 -38.42
N LEU A 53 -11.92 1.31 -38.77
CA LEU A 53 -11.56 2.36 -39.72
C LEU A 53 -10.84 1.76 -40.94
N ASP A 54 -11.31 2.05 -42.15
CA ASP A 54 -10.50 1.78 -43.34
C ASP A 54 -9.25 2.69 -43.33
N VAL A 55 -8.11 2.12 -43.72
CA VAL A 55 -6.86 2.85 -43.94
C VAL A 55 -7.02 3.85 -45.06
N ARG A 56 -7.75 3.52 -46.14
CA ARG A 56 -7.97 4.43 -47.27
C ARG A 56 -9.39 4.96 -47.21
N LEU A 57 -9.52 6.28 -47.14
CA LEU A 57 -10.80 6.97 -47.18
C LEU A 57 -10.79 8.00 -48.33
N PRO A 58 -11.96 8.37 -48.88
CA PRO A 58 -12.06 9.28 -50.02
C PRO A 58 -11.51 10.68 -49.72
N ASP A 59 -11.49 11.07 -48.44
CA ASP A 59 -11.09 12.38 -47.95
C ASP A 59 -9.86 12.34 -47.03
N GLY A 60 -9.15 11.20 -46.94
CA GLY A 60 -7.93 11.10 -46.14
C GLY A 60 -7.46 9.68 -45.83
N ASN A 61 -6.61 9.55 -44.80
CA ASN A 61 -6.06 8.28 -44.32
C ASN A 61 -6.62 7.94 -42.93
N GLY A 62 -7.12 6.73 -42.74
CA GLY A 62 -7.66 6.25 -41.46
C GLY A 62 -6.62 6.21 -40.32
N ILE A 63 -5.33 6.08 -40.63
CA ILE A 63 -4.26 6.13 -39.64
C ILE A 63 -4.14 7.55 -39.05
N ASP A 64 -4.33 8.59 -39.86
CA ASP A 64 -4.33 9.96 -39.36
C ASP A 64 -5.56 10.23 -38.49
N LEU A 65 -6.70 9.64 -38.84
CA LEU A 65 -7.89 9.68 -37.99
C LEU A 65 -7.63 9.00 -36.63
N LEU A 66 -6.98 7.83 -36.62
CA LEU A 66 -6.55 7.17 -35.38
C LEU A 66 -5.59 8.06 -34.55
N ARG A 67 -4.62 8.72 -35.17
CA ARG A 67 -3.73 9.65 -34.46
C ARG A 67 -4.51 10.80 -33.80
N LEU A 68 -5.50 11.36 -34.49
CA LEU A 68 -6.37 12.39 -33.93
C LEU A 68 -7.22 11.88 -32.75
N LEU A 69 -7.73 10.65 -32.83
CA LEU A 69 -8.43 9.99 -31.71
C LEU A 69 -7.51 9.89 -30.48
N ARG A 70 -6.24 9.52 -30.67
CA ARG A 70 -5.27 9.42 -29.56
C ARG A 70 -4.87 10.78 -28.99
N GLN A 71 -4.78 11.83 -29.81
CA GLN A 71 -4.46 13.19 -29.36
C GLN A 71 -5.57 13.83 -28.50
N SER A 72 -6.82 13.41 -28.68
CA SER A 72 -7.98 13.88 -27.91
C SER A 72 -8.22 13.09 -26.61
N ASP A 73 -7.25 12.28 -26.18
CA ASP A 73 -7.35 11.30 -25.08
C ASP A 73 -8.56 10.35 -25.21
N ASN A 74 -9.03 10.12 -26.44
CA ASN A 74 -10.07 9.16 -26.69
C ASN A 74 -9.46 7.75 -26.72
N ARG A 75 -9.78 6.96 -25.68
CA ARG A 75 -9.29 5.60 -25.47
C ARG A 75 -10.17 4.50 -26.07
N VAL A 76 -11.12 4.86 -26.94
CA VAL A 76 -11.91 3.86 -27.66
C VAL A 76 -10.97 2.93 -28.44
N PRO A 77 -11.14 1.59 -28.35
CA PRO A 77 -10.35 0.68 -29.15
C PRO A 77 -10.65 0.91 -30.65
N VAL A 78 -9.60 0.85 -31.47
CA VAL A 78 -9.70 1.08 -32.92
C VAL A 78 -9.11 -0.11 -33.65
N VAL A 79 -9.86 -0.71 -34.56
CA VAL A 79 -9.42 -1.78 -35.44
C VAL A 79 -9.27 -1.20 -36.84
N MET A 80 -8.10 -1.33 -37.43
CA MET A 80 -7.87 -0.85 -38.80
C MET A 80 -8.30 -1.92 -39.80
N ILE A 81 -8.87 -1.51 -40.93
CA ILE A 81 -9.25 -2.37 -42.06
C ILE A 81 -8.45 -1.91 -43.28
N SER A 82 -7.92 -2.83 -44.09
CA SER A 82 -7.25 -2.47 -45.35
C SER A 82 -7.48 -3.50 -46.45
N GLY A 83 -7.58 -3.02 -47.69
CA GLY A 83 -7.68 -3.87 -48.89
C GLY A 83 -6.36 -4.34 -49.49
N HIS A 84 -5.24 -3.71 -49.14
CA HIS A 84 -3.89 -4.13 -49.54
C HIS A 84 -3.04 -4.18 -48.27
N GLY A 85 -3.05 -5.33 -47.58
CA GLY A 85 -2.36 -5.52 -46.31
C GLY A 85 -0.85 -5.59 -46.50
N THR A 86 -0.18 -4.45 -46.75
CA THR A 86 1.28 -4.42 -46.61
C THR A 86 1.63 -4.54 -45.13
N ILE A 87 2.67 -5.31 -44.81
CA ILE A 87 3.18 -5.43 -43.43
C ILE A 87 3.53 -4.04 -42.85
N SER A 88 3.95 -3.11 -43.72
CA SER A 88 4.26 -1.72 -43.34
C SER A 88 3.06 -0.99 -42.75
N ASP A 89 1.87 -1.09 -43.36
CA ASP A 89 0.67 -0.39 -42.91
C ASP A 89 0.14 -0.94 -41.59
N ALA A 90 0.20 -2.26 -41.40
CA ALA A 90 -0.17 -2.90 -40.14
C ALA A 90 0.78 -2.48 -39.00
N VAL A 91 2.09 -2.43 -39.25
CA VAL A 91 3.08 -1.95 -38.28
C VAL A 91 2.87 -0.47 -37.94
N GLU A 92 2.57 0.36 -38.93
CA GLU A 92 2.28 1.78 -38.70
C GLU A 92 0.99 1.98 -37.89
N ALA A 93 -0.07 1.24 -38.19
CA ALA A 93 -1.32 1.25 -37.44
C ALA A 93 -1.12 0.86 -35.96
N THR A 94 -0.36 -0.21 -35.68
CA THR A 94 -0.05 -0.61 -34.30
C THR A 94 0.76 0.47 -33.58
N ARG A 95 1.75 1.09 -34.24
CA ARG A 95 2.52 2.21 -33.67
C ARG A 95 1.66 3.44 -33.40
N ALA A 96 0.65 3.70 -34.23
CA ALA A 96 -0.33 4.76 -34.03
C ALA A 96 -1.36 4.45 -32.93
N GLY A 97 -1.32 3.25 -32.36
CA GLY A 97 -2.17 2.84 -31.24
C GLY A 97 -3.46 2.14 -31.65
N ALA A 98 -3.49 1.48 -32.81
CA ALA A 98 -4.56 0.56 -33.17
C ALA A 98 -4.56 -0.65 -32.22
N PHE A 99 -5.75 -1.16 -31.90
CA PHE A 99 -5.92 -2.40 -31.14
C PHE A 99 -5.50 -3.61 -31.99
N ASP A 100 -5.97 -3.66 -33.24
CA ASP A 100 -5.68 -4.73 -34.18
C ASP A 100 -5.87 -4.26 -35.64
N PHE A 101 -5.54 -5.11 -36.59
CA PHE A 101 -5.62 -4.86 -38.03
C PHE A 101 -6.30 -6.03 -38.76
N LEU A 102 -7.24 -5.74 -39.66
CA LEU A 102 -7.97 -6.70 -40.47
C LEU A 102 -7.74 -6.46 -41.96
N GLU A 103 -7.35 -7.51 -42.68
CA GLU A 103 -7.16 -7.47 -44.13
C GLU A 103 -8.45 -7.89 -44.85
N LYS A 104 -8.87 -7.12 -45.88
CA LYS A 104 -9.97 -7.50 -46.79
C LYS A 104 -9.45 -8.61 -47.74
N PRO A 105 -10.22 -9.68 -48.01
CA PRO A 105 -11.63 -9.88 -47.67
C PRO A 105 -11.86 -10.31 -46.22
N LEU A 106 -12.85 -9.68 -45.57
CA LEU A 106 -13.16 -9.88 -44.16
C LEU A 106 -13.91 -11.20 -43.95
N SER A 107 -13.33 -12.10 -43.16
CA SER A 107 -14.02 -13.32 -42.71
C SER A 107 -14.81 -13.04 -41.43
N ARG A 108 -16.04 -13.57 -41.33
CA ARG A 108 -16.89 -13.47 -40.13
C ARG A 108 -16.15 -13.81 -38.84
N ASP A 109 -15.48 -14.96 -38.79
CA ASP A 109 -14.86 -15.44 -37.55
C ASP A 109 -13.74 -14.51 -37.05
N LYS A 110 -12.88 -14.02 -37.96
CA LYS A 110 -11.82 -13.06 -37.59
C LYS A 110 -12.40 -11.75 -37.05
N VAL A 111 -13.42 -11.19 -37.72
CA VAL A 111 -14.09 -9.96 -37.28
C VAL A 111 -14.64 -10.14 -35.87
N LEU A 112 -15.35 -11.24 -35.61
CA LEU A 112 -15.96 -11.49 -34.30
C LEU A 112 -14.93 -11.68 -33.19
N VAL A 113 -13.84 -12.41 -33.45
CA VAL A 113 -12.76 -12.60 -32.46
C VAL A 113 -12.11 -11.27 -32.11
N VAL A 114 -11.75 -10.47 -33.11
CA VAL A 114 -11.08 -9.18 -32.89
C VAL A 114 -11.99 -8.20 -32.16
N VAL A 115 -13.25 -8.08 -32.60
CA VAL A 115 -14.26 -7.20 -31.96
C VAL A 115 -14.51 -7.60 -30.51
N LYS A 116 -14.66 -8.90 -30.23
CA LYS A 116 -14.88 -9.41 -28.88
C LYS A 116 -13.70 -9.10 -27.97
N ASN A 117 -12.47 -9.38 -28.42
CA ASN A 117 -11.26 -9.11 -27.66
C ASN A 117 -11.10 -7.61 -27.38
N ALA A 118 -11.30 -6.76 -28.41
CA ALA A 118 -11.21 -5.31 -28.29
C ALA A 118 -12.19 -4.75 -27.23
N ILE A 119 -13.46 -5.15 -27.30
CA ILE A 119 -14.49 -4.70 -26.36
C ILE A 119 -14.23 -5.23 -24.96
N GLN A 120 -13.80 -6.49 -24.82
CA GLN A 120 -13.50 -7.09 -23.52
C GLN A 120 -12.31 -6.40 -22.84
N THR A 121 -11.21 -6.18 -23.56
CA THR A 121 -10.04 -5.47 -23.05
C THR A 121 -10.38 -4.05 -22.63
N ALA A 122 -11.15 -3.32 -23.45
CA ALA A 122 -11.60 -1.97 -23.11
C ALA A 122 -12.56 -1.94 -21.91
N SER A 123 -13.36 -3.00 -21.73
CA SER A 123 -14.22 -3.13 -20.55
C SER A 123 -13.41 -3.36 -19.28
N LEU A 124 -12.42 -4.26 -19.33
CA LEU A 124 -11.51 -4.54 -18.21
C LEU A 124 -10.68 -3.31 -17.82
N GLN A 125 -10.20 -2.54 -18.80
CA GLN A 125 -9.50 -1.29 -18.55
C GLN A 125 -10.39 -0.26 -17.88
N ARG A 126 -11.61 -0.04 -18.41
CA ARG A 126 -12.60 0.86 -17.78
C ARG A 126 -12.95 0.44 -16.35
N GLU A 127 -13.06 -0.86 -16.11
CA GLU A 127 -13.34 -1.39 -14.78
C GLU A 127 -12.15 -1.20 -13.84
N ASN A 128 -10.92 -1.39 -14.33
CA ASN A 128 -9.70 -1.11 -13.57
C ASN A 128 -9.57 0.37 -13.22
N ASP A 129 -9.80 1.26 -14.19
CA ASP A 129 -9.78 2.72 -13.98
C ASP A 129 -10.88 3.14 -12.99
N ARG A 130 -12.08 2.59 -13.12
CA ARG A 130 -13.17 2.80 -12.14
C ARG A 130 -12.80 2.29 -10.75
N PHE A 131 -12.18 1.12 -10.64
CA PHE A 131 -11.70 0.61 -9.35
C PHE A 131 -10.60 1.49 -8.77
N ARG A 132 -9.69 2.01 -9.60
CA ARG A 132 -8.68 2.99 -9.19
C ARG A 132 -9.32 4.28 -8.68
N GLU A 133 -10.36 4.78 -9.35
CA GLU A 133 -11.12 5.95 -8.91
C GLU A 133 -11.87 5.70 -7.58
N ILE A 134 -12.51 4.53 -7.43
CA ILE A 134 -13.24 4.15 -6.21
C ILE A 134 -12.29 3.94 -5.01
N VAL A 135 -11.12 3.34 -5.25
CA VAL A 135 -10.10 3.11 -4.21
C VAL A 135 -9.40 4.43 -3.81
N GLY A 136 -9.48 5.47 -4.64
CA GLY A 136 -8.91 6.80 -4.38
C GLY A 136 -7.39 6.88 -4.58
N GLU A 137 -6.82 8.06 -4.35
CA GLU A 137 -5.37 8.20 -4.23
C GLU A 137 -4.89 7.36 -3.03
N GLY A 138 -3.96 6.45 -3.26
CA GLY A 138 -3.37 5.64 -2.20
C GLY A 138 -2.79 6.51 -1.07
N PRO A 139 -2.55 5.90 0.11
CA PRO A 139 -2.08 6.63 1.28
C PRO A 139 -0.84 7.49 0.97
N LYS A 140 -0.88 8.76 1.41
CA LYS A 140 0.18 9.74 1.15
C LYS A 140 1.28 9.64 2.20
N MET A 141 2.52 9.86 1.79
CA MET A 141 3.62 10.07 2.73
C MET A 141 3.49 11.49 3.27
N VAL A 142 3.12 11.61 4.54
CA VAL A 142 2.93 12.89 5.24
C VAL A 142 4.05 13.04 6.27
N GLY A 143 4.71 14.19 6.27
CA GLY A 143 5.79 14.54 7.18
C GLY A 143 6.80 15.50 6.54
N SER A 144 7.29 16.43 7.35
CA SER A 144 8.24 17.48 6.97
C SER A 144 9.52 17.48 7.82
N SER A 145 9.56 16.65 8.86
CA SER A 145 10.73 16.46 9.71
C SER A 145 11.96 16.05 8.87
N ALA A 146 13.14 16.58 9.25
CA ALA A 146 14.37 16.31 8.52
C ALA A 146 14.70 14.81 8.49
N VAL A 147 14.46 14.10 9.60
CA VAL A 147 14.74 12.66 9.72
C VAL A 147 13.85 11.84 8.78
N PHE A 148 12.56 12.17 8.67
CA PHE A 148 11.67 11.48 7.74
C PHE A 148 11.99 11.83 6.28
N ARG A 149 12.24 13.11 5.96
CA ARG A 149 12.65 13.52 4.61
C ARG A 149 13.92 12.80 4.16
N HIS A 150 14.91 12.67 5.04
CA HIS A 150 16.12 11.92 4.73
C HIS A 150 15.83 10.46 4.38
N ALA A 151 14.97 9.76 5.14
CA ALA A 151 14.58 8.38 4.83
C ALA A 151 13.85 8.28 3.47
N VAL A 152 12.98 9.23 3.15
CA VAL A 152 12.30 9.31 1.85
C VAL A 152 13.29 9.57 0.72
N GLU A 153 14.22 10.51 0.88
CA GLU A 153 15.27 10.81 -0.12
C GLU A 153 16.15 9.60 -0.42
N GLN A 154 16.58 8.87 0.61
CA GLN A 154 17.33 7.62 0.45
C GLN A 154 16.51 6.58 -0.33
N ALA A 155 15.22 6.43 0.01
CA ALA A 155 14.32 5.52 -0.70
C ALA A 155 14.14 5.91 -2.18
N THR A 156 13.99 7.21 -2.48
CA THR A 156 13.90 7.73 -3.85
C THR A 156 15.19 7.48 -4.63
N LEU A 157 16.36 7.67 -4.01
CA LEU A 157 17.65 7.43 -4.65
C LEU A 157 17.80 5.95 -5.03
N VAL A 158 17.49 5.06 -4.09
CA VAL A 158 17.57 3.61 -4.30
C VAL A 158 16.55 3.09 -5.30
N ALA A 159 15.38 3.73 -5.40
CA ALA A 159 14.32 3.34 -6.32
C ALA A 159 14.79 3.27 -7.78
N ARG A 160 15.77 4.10 -8.17
CA ARG A 160 16.33 4.18 -9.52
C ARG A 160 17.13 2.95 -9.96
N SER A 161 17.41 2.02 -9.05
CA SER A 161 18.16 0.78 -9.32
C SER A 161 17.31 -0.45 -9.07
N ASP A 162 17.83 -1.63 -9.41
CA ASP A 162 17.29 -2.95 -9.05
C ASP A 162 17.77 -3.43 -7.67
N ALA A 163 18.51 -2.59 -6.93
CA ALA A 163 19.04 -2.94 -5.62
C ALA A 163 17.91 -3.31 -4.63
N ARG A 164 18.23 -4.31 -3.81
CA ARG A 164 17.37 -4.79 -2.73
C ARG A 164 17.47 -3.86 -1.55
N VAL A 165 16.34 -3.70 -0.88
CA VAL A 165 16.19 -2.71 0.19
C VAL A 165 15.69 -3.40 1.42
N LEU A 166 16.33 -3.14 2.56
CA LEU A 166 15.85 -3.57 3.87
C LEU A 166 15.35 -2.35 4.64
N LEU A 167 14.05 -2.29 4.85
CA LEU A 167 13.38 -1.27 5.65
C LEU A 167 13.31 -1.72 7.12
N SER A 168 14.07 -1.07 7.99
CA SER A 168 14.01 -1.31 9.44
C SER A 168 13.18 -0.23 10.12
N GLY A 169 12.50 -0.59 11.20
CA GLY A 169 11.77 0.38 12.02
C GLY A 169 10.58 -0.27 12.72
N GLU A 170 10.08 0.40 13.75
CA GLU A 170 9.00 -0.12 14.58
C GLU A 170 7.71 -0.40 13.80
N SER A 171 6.79 -1.13 14.44
CA SER A 171 5.47 -1.35 13.86
C SER A 171 4.72 -0.02 13.72
N GLY A 172 4.07 0.20 12.57
CA GLY A 172 3.28 1.40 12.33
C GLY A 172 4.06 2.67 11.95
N THR A 173 5.36 2.59 11.66
CA THR A 173 6.16 3.76 11.21
C THR A 173 5.96 4.16 9.76
N GLY A 174 5.39 3.26 8.93
CA GLY A 174 5.13 3.50 7.51
C GLY A 174 6.05 2.74 6.54
N LYS A 175 6.69 1.64 6.98
CA LYS A 175 7.54 0.79 6.12
C LYS A 175 6.86 0.37 4.81
N GLU A 176 5.59 -0.05 4.87
CA GLU A 176 4.82 -0.44 3.68
C GLU A 176 4.61 0.74 2.70
N LEU A 177 4.39 1.96 3.22
CA LEU A 177 4.25 3.16 2.39
C LEU A 177 5.56 3.49 1.68
N LEU A 178 6.67 3.39 2.40
CA LEU A 178 7.99 3.63 1.84
C LEU A 178 8.36 2.56 0.79
N ALA A 179 7.98 1.30 1.01
CA ALA A 179 8.14 0.24 0.00
C ALA A 179 7.31 0.50 -1.26
N ALA A 180 6.07 0.95 -1.11
CA ALA A 180 5.22 1.34 -2.23
C ALA A 180 5.81 2.54 -3.01
N HIS A 181 6.39 3.50 -2.29
CA HIS A 181 7.12 4.62 -2.90
C HIS A 181 8.32 4.13 -3.72
N ILE A 182 9.16 3.25 -3.15
CA ILE A 182 10.30 2.66 -3.87
C ILE A 182 9.85 1.97 -5.16
N HIS A 183 8.75 1.22 -5.13
CA HIS A 183 8.21 0.58 -6.33
C HIS A 183 7.77 1.62 -7.38
N ARG A 184 6.99 2.63 -6.97
CA ARG A 184 6.44 3.65 -7.88
C ARG A 184 7.53 4.47 -8.59
N GLU A 185 8.59 4.81 -7.87
CA GLU A 185 9.72 5.59 -8.42
C GLU A 185 10.77 4.72 -9.14
N SER A 186 10.49 3.42 -9.32
CA SER A 186 11.43 2.49 -9.94
C SER A 186 11.14 2.20 -11.42
N PRO A 187 12.12 1.65 -12.17
CA PRO A 187 11.90 1.12 -13.51
C PRO A 187 10.86 -0.02 -13.57
N PHE A 188 10.51 -0.62 -12.42
CA PHE A 188 9.57 -1.74 -12.30
C PHE A 188 8.12 -1.29 -12.00
N ASN A 189 7.84 0.02 -12.03
CA ASN A 189 6.55 0.58 -11.62
C ASN A 189 5.35 0.17 -12.51
N ALA A 190 5.60 -0.28 -13.74
CA ALA A 190 4.57 -0.82 -14.62
C ALA A 190 4.20 -2.28 -14.27
N GLY A 191 5.09 -2.96 -13.55
CA GLY A 191 4.90 -4.34 -13.09
C GLY A 191 4.08 -4.43 -11.80
N PRO A 192 3.77 -5.65 -11.35
CA PRO A 192 2.99 -5.87 -10.13
C PRO A 192 3.74 -5.44 -8.86
N PHE A 193 3.02 -4.89 -7.88
CA PHE A 193 3.52 -4.70 -6.51
C PHE A 193 2.84 -5.69 -5.56
N VAL A 194 3.51 -6.81 -5.29
CA VAL A 194 2.95 -7.91 -4.48
C VAL A 194 3.41 -7.79 -3.04
N LYS A 195 2.46 -7.63 -2.11
CA LYS A 195 2.74 -7.56 -0.67
C LYS A 195 2.56 -8.93 -0.02
N VAL A 196 3.49 -9.28 0.85
CA VAL A 196 3.44 -10.50 1.67
C VAL A 196 3.81 -10.15 3.10
N ASN A 197 2.90 -10.36 4.04
CA ASN A 197 3.22 -10.25 5.46
C ASN A 197 3.58 -11.65 5.98
N CYS A 198 4.85 -11.85 6.31
CA CYS A 198 5.37 -13.16 6.70
C CYS A 198 4.86 -13.59 8.08
N ALA A 199 4.53 -12.65 8.96
CA ALA A 199 4.01 -12.92 10.30
C ALA A 199 2.50 -13.26 10.30
N ALA A 200 1.75 -12.85 9.27
CA ALA A 200 0.30 -13.07 9.17
C ALA A 200 -0.07 -14.43 8.58
N ILE A 201 0.88 -15.13 7.94
CA ILE A 201 0.63 -16.42 7.28
C ILE A 201 1.09 -17.53 8.23
N PRO A 202 0.27 -18.56 8.48
CA PRO A 202 0.71 -19.72 9.24
C PRO A 202 1.98 -20.33 8.64
N THR A 203 2.95 -20.68 9.48
CA THR A 203 4.28 -21.18 9.08
C THR A 203 4.20 -22.31 8.05
N GLU A 204 3.24 -23.21 8.22
CA GLU A 204 2.97 -24.37 7.34
C GLU A 204 2.55 -23.97 5.92
N LEU A 205 1.89 -22.82 5.77
CA LEU A 205 1.36 -22.33 4.49
C LEU A 205 2.27 -21.28 3.84
N LEU A 206 3.23 -20.72 4.57
CA LEU A 206 4.07 -19.63 4.09
C LEU A 206 4.85 -20.01 2.82
N GLU A 207 5.41 -21.22 2.77
CA GLU A 207 6.14 -21.69 1.58
C GLU A 207 5.22 -21.85 0.37
N SER A 208 4.03 -22.39 0.59
CA SER A 208 3.00 -22.57 -0.44
C SER A 208 2.48 -21.23 -0.96
N GLU A 209 2.32 -20.23 -0.09
CA GLU A 209 1.96 -18.88 -0.52
C GLU A 209 3.10 -18.21 -1.28
N LEU A 210 4.34 -18.23 -0.77
CA LEU A 210 5.49 -17.58 -1.42
C LEU A 210 5.86 -18.21 -2.76
N PHE A 211 5.99 -19.54 -2.80
CA PHE A 211 6.55 -20.30 -3.92
C PHE A 211 5.51 -21.11 -4.70
N GLY A 212 4.25 -21.16 -4.24
CA GLY A 212 3.22 -21.97 -4.90
C GLY A 212 3.34 -23.45 -4.59
N HIS A 213 2.37 -24.23 -5.06
CA HIS A 213 2.36 -25.68 -4.89
C HIS A 213 1.81 -26.39 -6.12
N GLU A 214 2.30 -27.59 -6.36
CA GLU A 214 1.73 -28.51 -7.33
C GLU A 214 0.52 -29.27 -6.76
N LYS A 215 -0.30 -29.84 -7.64
CA LYS A 215 -1.43 -30.68 -7.24
C LYS A 215 -0.91 -31.89 -6.44
N GLY A 216 -1.47 -32.11 -5.24
CA GLY A 216 -1.10 -33.23 -4.37
C GLY A 216 0.13 -33.00 -3.49
N ALA A 217 0.68 -31.77 -3.44
CA ALA A 217 1.86 -31.46 -2.64
C ALA A 217 1.66 -31.64 -1.11
N PHE A 218 0.43 -31.49 -0.62
CA PHE A 218 0.04 -31.71 0.77
C PHE A 218 -1.46 -32.04 0.86
N THR A 219 -1.94 -32.46 2.03
CA THR A 219 -3.36 -32.73 2.28
C THR A 219 -4.19 -31.47 2.07
N GLY A 220 -5.02 -31.44 1.02
CA GLY A 220 -5.81 -30.26 0.61
C GLY A 220 -5.33 -29.55 -0.64
N ALA A 221 -4.19 -29.95 -1.23
CA ALA A 221 -3.69 -29.42 -2.50
C ALA A 221 -4.46 -29.99 -3.71
N VAL A 222 -5.72 -29.58 -3.89
CA VAL A 222 -6.63 -30.11 -4.93
C VAL A 222 -6.21 -29.71 -6.35
N SER A 223 -5.51 -28.59 -6.49
CA SER A 223 -5.09 -28.00 -7.77
C SER A 223 -3.73 -27.31 -7.60
N MET A 224 -3.02 -27.12 -8.71
CA MET A 224 -1.81 -26.28 -8.72
C MET A 224 -2.16 -24.81 -8.43
N ARG A 225 -1.31 -24.13 -7.66
CA ARG A 225 -1.44 -22.71 -7.34
C ARG A 225 -0.10 -21.99 -7.50
N ARG A 226 -0.13 -20.87 -8.22
CA ARG A 226 1.04 -20.00 -8.41
C ARG A 226 1.38 -19.25 -7.12
N GLY A 227 2.68 -19.17 -6.81
CA GLY A 227 3.19 -18.45 -5.64
C GLY A 227 3.26 -16.93 -5.81
N LYS A 228 3.45 -16.20 -4.71
CA LYS A 228 3.62 -14.74 -4.71
C LYS A 228 4.82 -14.28 -5.53
N PHE A 229 5.91 -15.05 -5.58
CA PHE A 229 7.05 -14.74 -6.45
C PHE A 229 6.67 -14.79 -7.94
N GLU A 230 5.86 -15.76 -8.37
CA GLU A 230 5.38 -15.83 -9.75
C GLU A 230 4.42 -14.70 -10.09
N LEU A 231 3.61 -14.27 -9.12
CA LEU A 231 2.68 -13.16 -9.28
C LEU A 231 3.39 -11.80 -9.30
N ALA A 232 4.60 -11.73 -8.74
CA ALA A 232 5.43 -10.54 -8.68
C ALA A 232 6.40 -10.40 -9.87
N ASP A 233 6.41 -11.39 -10.78
CA ASP A 233 7.32 -11.43 -11.93
C ASP A 233 7.22 -10.16 -12.78
N GLY A 234 8.37 -9.60 -13.15
CA GLY A 234 8.49 -8.31 -13.84
C GLY A 234 8.21 -7.07 -12.97
N GLY A 235 7.98 -7.25 -11.66
CA GLY A 235 7.60 -6.19 -10.74
C GLY A 235 8.42 -6.18 -9.44
N THR A 236 7.75 -5.89 -8.33
CA THR A 236 8.35 -5.82 -7.00
C THR A 236 7.55 -6.65 -6.01
N ILE A 237 8.25 -7.48 -5.23
CA ILE A 237 7.69 -8.15 -4.06
C ILE A 237 8.13 -7.41 -2.79
N PHE A 238 7.15 -7.05 -1.96
CA PHE A 238 7.35 -6.50 -0.63
C PHE A 238 7.16 -7.61 0.42
N LEU A 239 8.24 -7.98 1.09
CA LEU A 239 8.24 -8.95 2.17
C LEU A 239 8.24 -8.21 3.52
N ASP A 240 7.08 -8.11 4.15
CA ASP A 240 6.93 -7.51 5.47
C ASP A 240 7.20 -8.53 6.58
N GLU A 241 7.78 -8.05 7.67
CA GLU A 241 8.22 -8.82 8.83
C GLU A 241 9.09 -10.05 8.49
N VAL A 242 10.16 -9.85 7.69
CA VAL A 242 11.08 -10.94 7.31
C VAL A 242 11.79 -11.59 8.51
N GLY A 243 11.88 -10.89 9.66
CA GLY A 243 12.41 -11.44 10.91
C GLY A 243 11.52 -12.52 11.55
N ASP A 244 10.33 -12.77 11.01
CA ASP A 244 9.41 -13.86 11.42
C ASP A 244 9.49 -15.10 10.52
N LEU A 245 10.36 -15.11 9.52
CA LEU A 245 10.56 -16.27 8.65
C LEU A 245 11.15 -17.46 9.42
N HIS A 246 10.56 -18.64 9.24
CA HIS A 246 11.16 -19.89 9.73
C HIS A 246 12.37 -20.33 8.88
N GLU A 247 13.23 -21.16 9.46
CA GLU A 247 14.51 -21.59 8.85
C GLU A 247 14.37 -22.14 7.42
N ALA A 248 13.38 -23.00 7.17
CA ALA A 248 13.16 -23.58 5.84
C ALA A 248 12.73 -22.52 4.80
N SER A 249 11.90 -21.55 5.18
CA SER A 249 11.57 -20.40 4.32
C SER A 249 12.79 -19.52 4.04
N GLN A 250 13.64 -19.30 5.04
CA GLN A 250 14.87 -18.51 4.88
C GLN A 250 15.80 -19.15 3.83
N ALA A 251 15.96 -20.48 3.86
CA ALA A 251 16.78 -21.21 2.89
C ALA A 251 16.24 -21.08 1.45
N LYS A 252 14.92 -21.23 1.25
CA LYS A 252 14.31 -21.09 -0.08
C LYS A 252 14.33 -19.66 -0.58
N LEU A 253 14.09 -18.68 0.29
CA LEU A 253 14.18 -17.27 -0.05
C LEU A 253 15.60 -16.91 -0.50
N LEU A 254 16.62 -17.39 0.22
CA LEU A 254 18.02 -17.19 -0.17
C LEU A 254 18.28 -17.69 -1.59
N ARG A 255 17.79 -18.88 -1.95
CA ARG A 255 17.94 -19.45 -3.29
C ARG A 255 17.33 -18.56 -4.38
N VAL A 256 16.10 -18.07 -4.17
CA VAL A 256 15.47 -17.12 -5.11
C VAL A 256 16.27 -15.83 -5.25
N LEU A 257 16.80 -15.32 -4.14
CA LEU A 257 17.64 -14.12 -4.15
C LEU A 257 19.03 -14.34 -4.77
N GLN A 258 19.49 -15.57 -4.91
CA GLN A 258 20.78 -15.88 -5.54
C GLN A 258 20.62 -16.17 -7.02
N GLU A 259 19.67 -17.04 -7.37
CA GLU A 259 19.56 -17.66 -8.70
C GLU A 259 18.42 -17.07 -9.54
N GLY A 260 17.46 -16.35 -8.92
CA GLY A 260 16.24 -15.90 -9.61
C GLY A 260 15.30 -17.06 -9.96
N GLU A 261 15.48 -18.22 -9.35
CA GLU A 261 14.68 -19.41 -9.62
C GLU A 261 14.32 -20.18 -8.34
N PHE A 262 13.20 -20.92 -8.39
CA PHE A 262 12.73 -21.80 -7.33
C PHE A 262 11.90 -22.95 -7.88
N GLN A 263 11.58 -23.90 -7.02
CA GLN A 263 10.63 -24.98 -7.29
C GLN A 263 9.38 -24.78 -6.43
N ARG A 264 8.21 -25.10 -7.00
CA ARG A 264 6.96 -25.13 -6.24
C ARG A 264 7.00 -26.23 -5.19
N VAL A 265 6.23 -26.08 -4.12
CA VAL A 265 6.10 -27.15 -3.11
C VAL A 265 5.54 -28.41 -3.77
N GLY A 266 6.23 -29.53 -3.59
CA GLY A 266 5.88 -30.82 -4.20
C GLY A 266 6.15 -30.95 -5.70
N GLY A 267 6.80 -29.96 -6.32
CA GLY A 267 7.15 -29.98 -7.73
C GLY A 267 8.66 -30.01 -7.99
N GLU A 268 9.06 -30.57 -9.13
CA GLU A 268 10.47 -30.58 -9.58
C GLU A 268 10.75 -29.50 -10.64
N GLN A 269 9.71 -28.92 -11.23
CA GLN A 269 9.84 -27.89 -12.25
C GLN A 269 10.46 -26.63 -11.66
N THR A 270 11.58 -26.20 -12.25
CA THR A 270 12.24 -24.94 -11.92
C THR A 270 11.49 -23.78 -12.59
N VAL A 271 11.13 -22.78 -11.80
CA VAL A 271 10.43 -21.56 -12.20
C VAL A 271 11.42 -20.41 -12.07
N ARG A 272 11.61 -19.64 -13.14
CA ARG A 272 12.46 -18.45 -13.18
C ARG A 272 11.61 -17.20 -13.09
N VAL A 273 12.04 -16.24 -12.28
CA VAL A 273 11.35 -14.95 -12.10
C VAL A 273 12.36 -13.81 -12.03
N VAL A 274 11.97 -12.65 -12.56
CA VAL A 274 12.74 -11.41 -12.45
C VAL A 274 11.94 -10.46 -11.55
N VAL A 275 12.31 -10.43 -10.27
CA VAL A 275 11.55 -9.70 -9.24
C VAL A 275 12.50 -8.85 -8.39
N ARG A 276 12.17 -7.57 -8.25
CA ARG A 276 12.82 -6.72 -7.25
C ARG A 276 12.28 -7.05 -5.87
N VAL A 277 13.18 -7.23 -4.89
CA VAL A 277 12.79 -7.53 -3.51
C VAL A 277 13.00 -6.32 -2.62
N VAL A 278 11.92 -5.88 -1.96
CA VAL A 278 11.94 -4.92 -0.85
C VAL A 278 11.49 -5.66 0.40
N SER A 279 12.28 -5.61 1.47
CA SER A 279 11.98 -6.31 2.73
C SER A 279 11.80 -5.32 3.86
N ALA A 280 10.98 -5.67 4.84
CA ALA A 280 10.77 -4.88 6.03
C ALA A 280 10.80 -5.74 7.29
N THR A 281 11.21 -5.15 8.40
CA THR A 281 11.15 -5.80 9.72
C THR A 281 11.11 -4.78 10.85
N ASN A 282 10.42 -5.14 11.94
CA ASN A 282 10.48 -4.44 13.22
C ASN A 282 11.49 -5.02 14.22
N ARG A 283 12.18 -6.11 13.87
CA ARG A 283 13.18 -6.78 14.72
C ARG A 283 14.59 -6.37 14.32
N ASP A 284 15.51 -6.50 15.26
CA ASP A 284 16.93 -6.44 14.95
C ASP A 284 17.38 -7.77 14.34
N LEU A 285 17.63 -7.78 13.02
CA LEU A 285 18.10 -8.98 12.34
C LEU A 285 19.51 -9.38 12.75
N GLN A 286 20.38 -8.43 13.13
CA GLN A 286 21.74 -8.74 13.55
C GLN A 286 21.72 -9.53 14.87
N ASP A 287 20.85 -9.13 15.80
CA ASP A 287 20.62 -9.89 17.04
C ASP A 287 20.05 -11.28 16.77
N LEU A 288 19.15 -11.43 15.80
CA LEU A 288 18.61 -12.73 15.40
C LEU A 288 19.66 -13.63 14.74
N VAL A 289 20.60 -13.06 13.97
CA VAL A 289 21.76 -13.79 13.43
C VAL A 289 22.65 -14.26 14.58
N ALA A 290 22.98 -13.40 15.54
CA ALA A 290 23.78 -13.77 16.71
C ALA A 290 23.12 -14.89 17.55
N GLN A 291 21.79 -14.97 17.54
CA GLN A 291 21.00 -16.02 18.20
C GLN A 291 20.78 -17.28 17.35
N ASN A 292 21.35 -17.38 16.15
CA ASN A 292 21.08 -18.46 15.16
C ASN A 292 19.60 -18.63 14.80
N LYS A 293 18.80 -17.55 14.91
CA LYS A 293 17.37 -17.53 14.51
C LYS A 293 17.16 -16.99 13.11
N PHE A 294 18.17 -16.30 12.57
CA PHE A 294 18.17 -15.79 11.21
C PHE A 294 19.49 -16.12 10.53
N ARG A 295 19.45 -16.56 9.27
CA ARG A 295 20.67 -16.92 8.55
C ARG A 295 21.48 -15.67 8.18
N GLU A 296 22.76 -15.73 8.47
CA GLU A 296 23.71 -14.65 8.17
C GLU A 296 23.79 -14.36 6.66
N ASP A 297 23.84 -15.40 5.83
CA ASP A 297 23.91 -15.27 4.37
C ASP A 297 22.67 -14.57 3.78
N LEU A 298 21.48 -14.90 4.29
CA LEU A 298 20.24 -14.24 3.93
C LEU A 298 20.22 -12.77 4.36
N TYR A 299 20.70 -12.46 5.56
CA TYR A 299 20.78 -11.10 6.06
C TYR A 299 21.57 -10.20 5.10
N TYR A 300 22.78 -10.60 4.71
CA TYR A 300 23.59 -9.81 3.77
C TYR A 300 22.98 -9.73 2.37
N ARG A 301 22.20 -10.74 1.96
CA ARG A 301 21.54 -10.77 0.65
C ARG A 301 20.29 -9.89 0.58
N LEU A 302 19.64 -9.66 1.72
CA LEU A 302 18.49 -8.74 1.88
C LEU A 302 18.93 -7.30 2.16
N SER A 303 19.92 -7.12 3.05
CA SER A 303 20.39 -5.83 3.55
C SER A 303 21.42 -5.17 2.64
N VAL A 304 21.18 -5.15 1.32
CA VAL A 304 22.07 -4.48 0.36
C VAL A 304 22.03 -2.96 0.57
N VAL A 305 20.83 -2.40 0.68
CA VAL A 305 20.65 -1.01 1.10
C VAL A 305 19.69 -0.95 2.30
N PRO A 306 20.21 -0.81 3.54
CA PRO A 306 19.38 -0.64 4.71
C PRO A 306 18.84 0.80 4.81
N ILE A 307 17.55 0.96 5.06
CA ILE A 307 16.90 2.25 5.31
C ILE A 307 16.11 2.14 6.62
N ARG A 308 16.45 2.96 7.60
CA ARG A 308 15.69 3.06 8.85
C ARG A 308 14.54 4.04 8.68
N VAL A 309 13.33 3.59 8.96
CA VAL A 309 12.13 4.42 9.06
C VAL A 309 11.99 4.93 10.51
N PRO A 310 12.06 6.25 10.75
CA PRO A 310 12.05 6.80 12.10
C PRO A 310 10.71 6.55 12.82
N ALA A 311 10.79 6.32 14.13
CA ALA A 311 9.61 6.27 14.99
C ALA A 311 8.95 7.66 15.10
N LEU A 312 7.66 7.72 15.40
CA LEU A 312 6.90 8.97 15.46
C LEU A 312 7.44 9.92 16.56
N ARG A 313 7.91 9.38 17.67
CA ARG A 313 8.62 10.15 18.73
C ARG A 313 9.93 10.81 18.29
N GLU A 314 10.53 10.37 17.18
CA GLU A 314 11.74 10.98 16.60
C GLU A 314 11.39 12.11 15.62
N ARG A 315 10.09 12.33 15.37
CA ARG A 315 9.55 13.32 14.44
C ARG A 315 8.24 13.96 14.98
N PRO A 316 8.25 14.56 16.18
CA PRO A 316 7.05 15.16 16.77
C PRO A 316 6.40 16.21 15.87
N ASP A 317 7.20 16.99 15.12
CA ASP A 317 6.73 18.01 14.17
C ASP A 317 5.81 17.45 13.05
N ASP A 318 5.86 16.14 12.81
CA ASP A 318 5.01 15.47 11.81
C ASP A 318 3.64 15.06 12.38
N VAL A 319 3.47 15.02 13.71
CA VAL A 319 2.25 14.53 14.38
C VAL A 319 1.04 15.36 13.99
N ARG A 320 1.15 16.70 14.00
CA ARG A 320 0.07 17.60 13.62
C ARG A 320 -0.43 17.35 12.20
N GLN A 321 0.50 17.33 11.23
CA GLN A 321 0.17 17.09 9.82
C GLN A 321 -0.45 15.71 9.60
N LEU A 322 0.08 14.68 10.28
CA LEU A 322 -0.47 13.33 10.23
C LEU A 322 -1.88 13.26 10.83
N ALA A 323 -2.10 13.92 11.96
CA ALA A 323 -3.41 13.94 12.63
C ALA A 323 -4.47 14.62 11.75
N GLU A 324 -4.15 15.76 11.16
CA GLU A 324 -5.03 16.46 10.21
C GLU A 324 -5.31 15.60 8.98
N TYR A 325 -4.28 14.95 8.42
CA TYR A 325 -4.43 14.06 7.27
C TYR A 325 -5.39 12.90 7.59
N PHE A 326 -5.18 12.19 8.70
CA PHE A 326 -6.03 11.07 9.10
C PHE A 326 -7.46 11.50 9.39
N LEU A 327 -7.66 12.68 10.00
CA LEU A 327 -9.00 13.21 10.26
C LEU A 327 -9.75 13.51 8.95
N ASN A 328 -9.08 14.19 8.02
CA ASN A 328 -9.66 14.53 6.72
C ASN A 328 -9.97 13.28 5.89
N GLU A 329 -9.03 12.32 5.85
CA GLU A 329 -9.23 11.03 5.19
C GLU A 329 -10.46 10.30 5.78
N PHE A 330 -10.53 10.21 7.11
CA PHE A 330 -11.62 9.52 7.80
C PHE A 330 -12.97 10.20 7.56
N CYS A 331 -13.04 11.53 7.67
CA CYS A 331 -14.28 12.28 7.45
C CYS A 331 -14.76 12.13 6.00
N SER A 332 -13.86 12.23 5.02
CA SER A 332 -14.19 12.08 3.61
C SER A 332 -14.70 10.68 3.29
N ARG A 333 -13.98 9.63 3.74
CA ARG A 333 -14.34 8.23 3.48
C ARG A 333 -15.68 7.83 4.09
N ASN A 334 -16.03 8.39 5.25
CA ASN A 334 -17.27 8.06 5.97
C ASN A 334 -18.40 9.08 5.76
N ASN A 335 -18.22 10.05 4.85
CA ASN A 335 -19.19 11.12 4.59
C ASN A 335 -19.60 11.90 5.86
N PHE A 336 -18.66 12.10 6.77
CA PHE A 336 -18.86 12.95 7.95
C PHE A 336 -18.66 14.41 7.54
N LYS A 337 -19.33 15.34 8.24
CA LYS A 337 -18.99 16.76 8.14
C LYS A 337 -17.51 16.95 8.52
N PRO A 338 -16.77 17.83 7.81
CA PRO A 338 -15.39 18.14 8.17
C PRO A 338 -15.29 18.57 9.63
N LYS A 339 -14.38 17.95 10.38
CA LYS A 339 -14.09 18.27 11.78
C LYS A 339 -12.74 18.99 11.86
N ARG A 340 -12.53 19.74 12.94
CA ARG A 340 -11.28 20.43 13.25
C ARG A 340 -10.79 20.01 14.63
N ILE A 341 -9.47 19.81 14.74
CA ILE A 341 -8.79 19.55 16.01
C ILE A 341 -8.42 20.91 16.60
N GLU A 342 -8.69 21.11 17.89
CA GLU A 342 -8.31 22.34 18.60
C GLU A 342 -6.82 22.33 18.98
N ASP A 343 -6.20 23.51 19.10
CA ASP A 343 -4.75 23.62 19.31
C ASP A 343 -4.26 22.93 20.59
N GLU A 344 -5.05 22.96 21.66
CA GLU A 344 -4.75 22.24 22.90
C GLU A 344 -4.62 20.72 22.72
N VAL A 345 -5.32 20.15 21.73
CA VAL A 345 -5.25 18.72 21.44
C VAL A 345 -3.94 18.40 20.75
N PHE A 346 -3.47 19.26 19.84
CA PHE A 346 -2.20 19.04 19.18
C PHE A 346 -1.02 19.04 20.14
N GLU A 347 -1.00 19.90 21.15
CA GLU A 347 0.04 19.90 22.18
C GLU A 347 0.12 18.55 22.91
N MET A 348 -1.04 17.99 23.28
CA MET A 348 -1.10 16.67 23.92
C MET A 348 -0.70 15.53 22.98
N LEU A 349 -1.09 15.60 21.70
CA LEU A 349 -0.71 14.60 20.70
C LEU A 349 0.80 14.65 20.41
N GLU A 350 1.39 15.84 20.31
CA GLU A 350 2.82 16.05 20.05
C GLU A 350 3.69 15.62 21.25
N GLY A 351 3.18 15.74 22.49
CA GLY A 351 3.86 15.31 23.70
C GLY A 351 3.84 13.79 23.98
N TYR A 352 2.98 13.03 23.30
CA TYR A 352 2.86 11.58 23.49
C TYR A 352 3.92 10.79 22.70
N THR A 353 4.38 9.67 23.25
CA THR A 353 5.50 8.89 22.67
C THR A 353 5.10 7.99 21.50
N TRP A 354 3.80 7.72 21.31
CA TRP A 354 3.26 6.90 20.23
C TRP A 354 3.98 5.54 20.04
N PRO A 355 3.91 4.61 21.02
CA PRO A 355 4.52 3.28 20.90
C PRO A 355 4.04 2.48 19.68
N GLY A 356 2.80 2.68 19.23
CA GLY A 356 2.26 2.11 17.98
C GLY A 356 2.41 3.04 16.76
N ASN A 357 3.20 4.10 16.88
CA ASN A 357 3.57 5.04 15.84
C ASN A 357 2.34 5.61 15.09
N ALA A 358 2.43 5.78 13.77
CA ALA A 358 1.36 6.37 12.97
C ALA A 358 0.09 5.49 12.93
N ARG A 359 0.20 4.17 13.18
CA ARG A 359 -0.97 3.28 13.27
C ARG A 359 -1.80 3.58 14.52
N GLU A 360 -1.16 3.76 15.66
CA GLU A 360 -1.82 4.17 16.91
C GLU A 360 -2.41 5.58 16.77
N LEU A 361 -1.64 6.54 16.23
CA LEU A 361 -2.13 7.90 15.96
C LEU A 361 -3.39 7.86 15.10
N ARG A 362 -3.37 7.15 13.97
CA ARG A 362 -4.54 7.00 13.10
C ARG A 362 -5.75 6.48 13.88
N ASN A 363 -5.59 5.36 14.60
CA ASN A 363 -6.68 4.76 15.36
C ASN A 363 -7.25 5.72 16.42
N THR A 364 -6.39 6.50 17.06
CA THR A 364 -6.78 7.53 18.03
C THR A 364 -7.57 8.65 17.37
N ILE A 365 -7.09 9.20 16.25
CA ILE A 365 -7.80 10.26 15.51
C ILE A 365 -9.16 9.76 15.01
N GLU A 366 -9.23 8.55 14.43
CA GLU A 366 -10.48 7.95 13.98
C GLU A 366 -11.47 7.77 15.16
N ARG A 367 -10.98 7.30 16.32
CA ARG A 367 -11.78 7.17 17.54
C ARG A 367 -12.32 8.52 18.02
N MET A 368 -11.50 9.57 18.05
CA MET A 368 -11.95 10.92 18.40
C MET A 368 -13.00 11.43 17.40
N ALA A 369 -12.79 11.24 16.10
CA ALA A 369 -13.75 11.64 15.07
C ALA A 369 -15.12 10.97 15.23
N ILE A 370 -15.17 9.70 15.66
CA ILE A 370 -16.40 8.94 15.91
C ILE A 370 -17.10 9.40 17.19
N LEU A 371 -16.36 9.54 18.29
CA LEU A 371 -16.94 9.75 19.62
C LEU A 371 -17.27 11.22 19.91
N THR A 372 -16.70 12.16 19.16
CA THR A 372 -16.96 13.58 19.36
C THR A 372 -18.20 14.04 18.58
N PRO A 373 -19.28 14.48 19.24
CA PRO A 373 -20.40 15.13 18.57
C PRO A 373 -19.99 16.51 18.04
N GLY A 374 -20.48 16.89 16.86
CA GLY A 374 -20.19 18.21 16.27
C GLY A 374 -18.94 18.24 15.37
N ASP A 375 -18.40 19.43 15.12
CA ASP A 375 -17.30 19.69 14.18
C ASP A 375 -15.96 20.01 14.87
N ARG A 376 -15.90 20.02 16.21
CA ARG A 376 -14.71 20.38 16.99
C ARG A 376 -14.26 19.24 17.90
N ILE A 377 -12.99 18.87 17.79
CA ILE A 377 -12.33 17.89 18.66
C ILE A 377 -11.51 18.68 19.68
N SER A 378 -12.03 18.74 20.91
CA SER A 378 -11.40 19.38 22.08
C SER A 378 -10.67 18.36 22.97
N GLY A 379 -9.96 18.84 23.98
CA GLY A 379 -9.20 18.02 24.94
C GLY A 379 -10.05 16.96 25.65
N GLU A 380 -11.35 17.17 25.80
CA GLU A 380 -12.28 16.17 26.37
C GLU A 380 -12.31 14.87 25.56
N SER A 381 -12.12 14.97 24.24
CA SER A 381 -12.19 13.85 23.30
C SER A 381 -10.96 12.94 23.33
N ILE A 382 -9.85 13.42 23.90
CA ILE A 382 -8.60 12.66 23.96
C ILE A 382 -8.75 11.44 24.89
N PRO A 383 -8.33 10.24 24.47
CA PRO A 383 -8.32 9.06 25.32
C PRO A 383 -7.54 9.27 26.63
N LEU A 384 -8.03 8.69 27.73
CA LEU A 384 -7.40 8.79 29.05
C LEU A 384 -5.93 8.32 29.04
N GLU A 385 -5.60 7.33 28.22
CA GLU A 385 -4.24 6.79 28.07
C GLU A 385 -3.22 7.86 27.62
N ILE A 386 -3.66 8.82 26.80
CA ILE A 386 -2.83 9.93 26.32
C ILE A 386 -2.83 11.06 27.35
N LYS A 387 -3.97 11.33 28.00
CA LYS A 387 -4.09 12.34 29.07
C LYS A 387 -3.25 12.01 30.30
N LEU A 388 -3.15 10.72 30.63
CA LEU A 388 -2.43 10.18 31.78
C LEU A 388 -1.03 9.68 31.42
N ALA A 389 -0.63 9.83 30.16
CA ALA A 389 0.71 9.46 29.75
C ALA A 389 1.69 10.25 30.61
N PRO A 390 2.61 9.58 31.33
CA PRO A 390 3.60 10.28 32.10
C PRO A 390 4.37 11.19 31.14
N GLU A 391 4.57 12.45 31.52
CA GLU A 391 5.51 13.32 30.81
C GLU A 391 6.79 12.54 30.53
N PRO A 392 7.45 12.74 29.36
CA PRO A 392 8.70 12.07 29.06
C PRO A 392 9.63 12.34 30.23
N VAL A 393 9.88 11.27 31.00
CA VAL A 393 10.66 11.35 32.23
C VAL A 393 12.06 11.74 31.79
N SER A 394 12.33 13.04 31.82
CA SER A 394 13.65 13.61 31.75
C SER A 394 14.45 12.98 32.89
N ARG A 395 15.17 11.89 32.59
CA ARG A 395 16.23 11.29 33.40
C ARG A 395 16.04 11.42 34.92
N LEU A 396 14.87 11.07 35.45
CA LEU A 396 14.78 10.83 36.88
C LEU A 396 15.44 9.47 37.09
N ASN A 397 16.64 9.50 37.69
CA ASN A 397 17.41 8.32 38.04
C ASN A 397 16.47 7.29 38.70
N LEU A 398 16.66 5.99 38.46
CA LEU A 398 15.92 4.87 39.12
C LEU A 398 15.75 5.05 40.64
N GLN A 399 16.63 5.84 41.25
CA GLN A 399 16.60 6.26 42.64
C GLN A 399 15.43 7.21 42.95
N GLN A 400 15.16 8.22 42.11
CA GLN A 400 14.07 9.19 42.31
C GLN A 400 12.67 8.58 42.08
N THR A 401 12.52 7.62 41.16
CA THR A 401 11.26 6.88 40.98
C THR A 401 10.98 5.91 42.13
N ARG A 402 12.04 5.32 42.71
CA ARG A 402 11.91 4.53 43.95
C ARG A 402 11.58 5.42 45.14
N ASP A 403 12.25 6.57 45.25
CA ASP A 403 12.04 7.51 46.36
C ASP A 403 10.64 8.15 46.30
N SER A 404 10.06 8.39 45.13
CA SER A 404 8.69 8.91 45.00
C SER A 404 7.62 7.88 45.40
N ALA A 405 7.73 6.64 44.92
CA ALA A 405 6.84 5.55 45.30
C ALA A 405 6.99 5.16 46.80
N GLU A 406 8.22 5.22 47.32
CA GLU A 406 8.52 5.02 48.74
C GLU A 406 7.93 6.16 49.60
N ARG A 407 8.07 7.41 49.15
CA ARG A 407 7.51 8.60 49.83
C ARG A 407 5.99 8.51 49.96
N GLU A 408 5.29 8.17 48.90
CA GLU A 408 3.82 8.07 48.91
C GLU A 408 3.32 6.98 49.85
N ARG A 409 3.94 5.80 49.83
CA ARG A 409 3.58 4.70 50.75
C ARG A 409 3.85 5.02 52.21
N ILE A 410 5.00 5.65 52.51
CA ILE A 410 5.33 6.04 53.89
C ILE A 410 4.40 7.14 54.39
N LEU A 411 4.08 8.13 53.53
CA LEU A 411 3.17 9.21 53.90
C LEU A 411 1.77 8.68 54.22
N LYS A 412 1.23 7.81 53.37
CA LYS A 412 -0.07 7.18 53.58
C LYS A 412 -0.13 6.38 54.88
N ALA A 413 0.89 5.56 55.16
CA ALA A 413 0.96 4.80 56.42
C ALA A 413 1.13 5.69 57.66
N LEU A 414 1.79 6.86 57.53
CA LEU A 414 1.87 7.84 58.61
C LEU A 414 0.53 8.55 58.83
N GLU A 415 -0.21 8.90 57.79
CA GLU A 415 -1.53 9.51 57.89
C GLU A 415 -2.58 8.56 58.49
N GLU A 416 -2.61 7.30 58.03
CA GLU A 416 -3.51 6.26 58.56
C GLU A 416 -3.26 5.91 60.04
N THR A 417 -2.09 6.28 60.58
CA THR A 417 -1.71 6.03 61.97
C THR A 417 -1.58 7.31 62.80
N ASP A 418 -2.15 8.42 62.34
CA ASP A 418 -2.08 9.74 63.00
C ASP A 418 -0.64 10.17 63.35
N TRP A 419 0.29 9.88 62.45
CA TRP A 419 1.74 10.12 62.59
C TRP A 419 2.39 9.33 63.74
N ASN A 420 1.78 8.25 64.21
CA ASN A 420 2.41 7.32 65.14
C ASN A 420 3.44 6.45 64.40
N VAL A 421 4.70 6.86 64.45
CA VAL A 421 5.83 6.19 63.77
C VAL A 421 5.95 4.71 64.15
N SER A 422 5.62 4.32 65.38
CA SER A 422 5.65 2.90 65.80
C SER A 422 4.49 2.08 65.22
N GLY A 423 3.35 2.71 64.92
CA GLY A 423 2.22 2.11 64.22
C GLY A 423 2.49 1.99 62.72
N ALA A 424 2.96 3.07 62.09
CA ALA A 424 3.32 3.10 60.68
C ALA A 424 4.44 2.09 60.34
N ALA A 425 5.45 1.95 61.20
CA ALA A 425 6.53 0.96 61.03
C ALA A 425 5.99 -0.48 61.00
N ARG A 426 5.02 -0.80 61.87
CA ARG A 426 4.36 -2.11 61.90
C ARG A 426 3.50 -2.35 60.66
N ALA A 427 2.75 -1.34 60.20
CA ALA A 427 1.92 -1.43 59.00
C ALA A 427 2.76 -1.63 57.73
N LEU A 428 3.95 -1.02 57.68
CA LEU A 428 4.89 -1.10 56.55
C LEU A 428 5.84 -2.31 56.64
N GLY A 429 5.84 -3.07 57.73
CA GLY A 429 6.72 -4.22 57.92
C GLY A 429 8.21 -3.87 58.04
N ILE A 430 8.54 -2.65 58.50
CA ILE A 430 9.92 -2.18 58.65
C ILE A 430 10.25 -1.81 60.09
N GLU A 431 11.53 -1.86 60.45
CA GLU A 431 11.97 -1.49 61.79
C GLU A 431 11.76 0.02 62.05
N ARG A 432 11.28 0.39 63.24
CA ARG A 432 11.01 1.78 63.64
C ARG A 432 12.20 2.70 63.39
N THR A 433 13.40 2.23 63.69
CA THR A 433 14.66 2.96 63.56
C THR A 433 14.98 3.26 62.09
N ASN A 434 14.60 2.36 61.18
CA ASN A 434 14.78 2.51 59.74
C ASN A 434 13.74 3.47 59.15
N LEU A 435 12.48 3.38 59.60
CA LEU A 435 11.43 4.34 59.22
C LEU A 435 11.80 5.79 59.61
N HIS A 436 12.37 6.02 60.80
CA HIS A 436 12.85 7.35 61.20
C HIS A 436 13.98 7.90 60.31
N LYS A 437 14.84 7.05 59.75
CA LYS A 437 15.88 7.45 58.80
C LYS A 437 15.25 7.81 57.45
N ARG A 438 14.28 7.02 57.00
CA ARG A 438 13.53 7.23 55.75
C ARG A 438 12.68 8.50 55.75
N ILE A 439 11.97 8.78 56.84
CA ILE A 439 11.19 10.02 57.02
C ILE A 439 12.08 11.26 56.87
N ARG A 440 13.29 11.23 57.47
CA ARG A 440 14.27 12.31 57.36
C ARG A 440 14.86 12.41 55.95
N ALA A 441 15.23 11.29 55.35
CA ALA A 441 15.80 11.26 54.00
C ALA A 441 14.80 11.77 52.93
N LEU A 442 13.52 11.49 53.11
CA LEU A 442 12.44 11.89 52.21
C LEU A 442 11.83 13.28 52.57
N GLY A 443 12.30 13.93 53.63
CA GLY A 443 11.81 15.25 54.04
C GLY A 443 10.32 15.28 54.39
N LEU A 444 9.79 14.22 55.00
CA LEU A 444 8.38 14.12 55.39
C LEU A 444 8.17 14.81 56.75
N SER A 445 7.24 15.76 56.80
CA SER A 445 6.85 16.48 58.02
C SER A 445 5.34 16.53 58.15
N ARG A 446 4.85 16.48 59.39
CA ARG A 446 3.42 16.67 59.69
C ARG A 446 3.01 18.07 59.23
N GLY A 447 2.26 18.16 58.14
CA GLY A 447 1.66 19.41 57.71
C GLY A 447 0.80 19.97 58.84
N LYS A 448 1.06 21.22 59.26
CA LYS A 448 0.07 21.97 60.02
C LYS A 448 -1.10 22.22 59.08
N MET A 449 -2.19 21.47 59.22
CA MET A 449 -3.48 21.95 58.72
C MET A 449 -3.78 23.24 59.45
N GLY A 450 -3.74 24.35 58.71
CA GLY A 450 -4.29 25.62 59.15
C GLY A 450 -5.77 25.44 59.45
N THR A 451 -6.18 25.99 60.58
CA THR A 451 -7.55 26.40 60.90
C THR A 451 -8.20 27.20 59.80
#